data_AF-A0A067SDH6-F1
#
_entry.id   AF-A0A067SDH6-F1
#
_cell.length_a   1.000
_cell.length_b   1.000
_cell.length_c   1.000
_cell.angle_alpha   90.00
_cell.angle_beta   90.00
_cell.angle_gamma   90.00
#
_symmetry.space_group_name_H-M   'P 1'
#
loop_
_entity.id
_entity.type
_entity.pdbx_description
1 polymer ?
#
loop_
_entity_poly.entity_id
_entity_poly.type
_entity_poly.pdbx_seq_one_letter_code
_entity_poly.pdbx_strand_id
1 'polypeptide(L)'
;MNWFYSGANVKSISELDRLVKEVLLADDFNRKHLKGFSATRELRRLDTEDQKSPFTKENGWTTSTVKIPLPCERVKHDSEASAPHCCRNHRLGSSGRTANSFHLTPCRQFWKRTPTSMLERVITEVYNSDVFYGEHVKATQQPPEPGPHLETVIAALMLSSDSTDLANFGDAAF
;
A
#
# COMPACT_ATOMS: atom_id res chain seq x y z
N MET A 1 15.05 -40.17 -6.18
CA MET A 1 14.77 -39.06 -7.12
C MET A 1 13.64 -39.34 -8.12
N ASN A 2 12.95 -40.49 -8.05
CA ASN A 2 11.92 -40.85 -9.03
C ASN A 2 10.78 -39.83 -9.17
N TRP A 3 10.40 -39.13 -8.08
CA TRP A 3 9.39 -38.08 -8.10
C TRP A 3 9.74 -36.90 -9.02
N PHE A 4 11.01 -36.48 -9.05
CA PHE A 4 11.44 -35.36 -9.89
C PHE A 4 11.21 -35.69 -11.37
N TYR A 5 11.51 -36.93 -11.75
CA TYR A 5 11.40 -37.45 -13.12
C TYR A 5 10.01 -38.03 -13.47
N SER A 6 9.09 -38.19 -12.51
CA SER A 6 7.79 -38.85 -12.74
C SER A 6 6.68 -37.91 -13.21
N GLY A 7 7.00 -36.75 -13.80
CA GLY A 7 6.00 -35.78 -14.26
C GLY A 7 6.51 -34.90 -15.39
N ALA A 8 5.76 -33.84 -15.72
CA ALA A 8 6.09 -32.93 -16.82
C ALA A 8 7.49 -32.31 -16.69
N ASN A 9 8.13 -32.03 -17.84
CA ASN A 9 9.50 -31.53 -18.01
C ASN A 9 9.72 -30.07 -17.52
N VAL A 10 8.88 -29.58 -16.62
CA VAL A 10 8.86 -28.17 -16.16
C VAL A 10 9.66 -27.98 -14.87
N LYS A 11 10.19 -29.06 -14.27
CA LYS A 11 10.98 -28.98 -13.04
C LYS A 11 12.46 -28.75 -13.39
N SER A 12 13.04 -27.67 -12.88
CA SER A 12 14.47 -27.40 -13.07
C SER A 12 15.31 -28.06 -11.98
N ILE A 13 16.58 -28.29 -12.29
CA ILE A 13 17.55 -28.84 -11.33
C ILE A 13 17.81 -27.85 -10.19
N SER A 14 17.81 -26.54 -10.47
CA SER A 14 18.00 -25.49 -9.45
C SER A 14 16.86 -25.48 -8.43
N GLU A 15 15.62 -25.64 -8.86
CA GLU A 15 14.46 -25.69 -7.96
C GLU A 15 14.44 -26.97 -7.12
N LEU A 16 14.98 -28.07 -7.63
CA LEU A 16 15.16 -29.30 -6.85
C LEU A 16 16.17 -29.10 -5.70
N ASP A 17 17.32 -28.47 -5.99
CA ASP A 17 18.31 -28.15 -4.97
C ASP A 17 17.74 -27.20 -3.92
N ARG A 18 16.93 -26.24 -4.36
CA ARG A 18 16.25 -25.29 -3.47
C ARG A 18 15.25 -25.99 -2.54
N LEU A 19 14.41 -26.88 -3.06
CA LEU A 19 13.47 -27.68 -2.26
C LEU A 19 14.21 -28.49 -1.18
N VAL A 20 15.35 -29.09 -1.52
CA VAL A 20 16.10 -29.90 -0.55
C VAL A 20 16.71 -29.02 0.54
N LYS A 21 17.41 -27.94 0.17
CA LYS A 21 18.15 -27.10 1.11
C LYS A 21 17.26 -26.18 1.94
N GLU A 22 16.28 -25.55 1.32
CA GLU A 22 15.46 -24.52 1.97
C GLU A 22 14.20 -25.08 2.63
N VAL A 23 13.74 -26.27 2.23
CA VAL A 23 12.49 -26.85 2.79
C VAL A 23 12.77 -28.12 3.56
N LEU A 24 13.38 -29.14 2.95
CA LEU A 24 13.52 -30.45 3.60
C LEU A 24 14.59 -30.50 4.70
N LEU A 25 15.59 -29.62 4.62
CA LEU A 25 16.69 -29.50 5.57
C LEU A 25 16.54 -28.29 6.52
N ALA A 26 15.46 -27.52 6.41
CA ALA A 26 15.22 -26.41 7.32
C ALA A 26 14.97 -26.91 8.75
N ASP A 27 15.50 -26.20 9.75
CA ASP A 27 15.45 -26.63 11.16
C ASP A 27 14.02 -26.70 11.72
N ASP A 28 13.10 -25.94 11.14
CA ASP A 28 11.68 -25.89 11.48
C ASP A 28 10.84 -26.91 10.69
N PHE A 29 11.43 -27.62 9.73
CA PHE A 29 10.72 -28.60 8.91
C PHE A 29 10.52 -29.92 9.65
N ASN A 30 9.26 -30.19 10.01
CA ASN A 30 8.88 -31.45 10.64
C ASN A 30 8.05 -32.32 9.70
N ARG A 31 8.60 -33.49 9.35
CA ARG A 31 7.94 -34.50 8.50
C ARG A 31 6.58 -34.95 9.04
N LYS A 32 6.34 -34.86 10.35
CA LYS A 32 5.04 -35.23 10.95
C LYS A 32 3.91 -34.30 10.48
N HIS A 33 4.21 -33.05 10.12
CA HIS A 33 3.21 -32.09 9.63
C HIS A 33 2.67 -32.46 8.24
N LEU A 34 3.43 -33.26 7.46
CA LEU A 34 2.98 -33.74 6.16
C LEU A 34 2.04 -34.95 6.24
N LYS A 35 1.88 -35.57 7.42
CA LYS A 35 0.96 -36.69 7.57
C LYS A 35 -0.48 -36.21 7.38
N GLY A 36 -1.13 -36.70 6.33
CA GLY A 36 -2.48 -36.29 5.96
C GLY A 36 -2.54 -34.94 5.23
N PHE A 37 -1.41 -34.43 4.74
CA PHE A 37 -1.39 -33.28 3.83
C PHE A 37 -2.06 -33.63 2.50
N SER A 38 -2.89 -32.72 1.99
CA SER A 38 -3.50 -32.80 0.67
C SER A 38 -3.51 -31.42 0.06
N ALA A 39 -2.79 -31.22 -1.05
CA ALA A 39 -2.73 -29.94 -1.73
C ALA A 39 -4.14 -29.44 -2.12
N THR A 40 -5.01 -30.34 -2.57
CA THR A 40 -6.40 -30.02 -2.91
C THR A 40 -7.19 -29.50 -1.70
N ARG A 41 -6.97 -30.05 -0.50
CA ARG A 41 -7.65 -29.59 0.71
C ARG A 41 -7.17 -28.21 1.14
N GLU A 42 -5.86 -27.97 1.10
CA GLU A 42 -5.31 -26.67 1.51
C GLU A 42 -5.64 -25.57 0.48
N LEU A 43 -5.64 -25.88 -0.83
CA LEU A 43 -6.14 -24.97 -1.86
C LEU A 43 -7.60 -24.55 -1.59
N ARG A 44 -8.49 -25.52 -1.31
CA ARG A 44 -9.87 -25.20 -0.94
C ARG A 44 -9.98 -24.34 0.32
N ARG A 45 -9.09 -24.53 1.31
CA ARG A 45 -9.07 -23.68 2.51
C ARG A 45 -8.62 -22.26 2.18
N LEU A 46 -7.60 -22.09 1.35
CA LEU A 46 -7.18 -20.76 0.87
C LEU A 46 -8.33 -20.05 0.13
N ASP A 47 -9.02 -20.75 -0.76
CA ASP A 47 -10.18 -20.20 -1.49
C ASP A 47 -11.34 -19.83 -0.55
N THR A 48 -11.48 -20.51 0.59
CA THR A 48 -12.54 -20.25 1.58
C THR A 48 -12.16 -19.14 2.56
N GLU A 49 -10.89 -19.05 2.96
CA GLU A 49 -10.35 -17.99 3.80
C GLU A 49 -10.42 -16.61 3.10
N ASP A 50 -10.36 -16.58 1.77
CA ASP A 50 -10.56 -15.36 0.96
C ASP A 50 -11.97 -14.74 1.12
N GLN A 51 -12.94 -15.50 1.66
CA GLN A 51 -14.26 -14.95 2.01
C GLN A 51 -14.25 -14.10 3.28
N LYS A 52 -13.27 -14.30 4.18
CA LYS A 52 -13.04 -13.40 5.31
C LYS A 52 -12.11 -12.30 4.85
N SER A 53 -12.73 -11.20 4.41
CA SER A 53 -12.00 -9.99 4.07
C SER A 53 -11.00 -9.64 5.19
N PRO A 54 -9.69 -9.54 4.92
CA PRO A 54 -8.71 -9.13 5.94
C PRO A 54 -8.95 -7.69 6.44
N PHE A 55 -9.88 -7.00 5.79
CA PHE A 55 -10.27 -5.61 6.00
C PHE A 55 -11.51 -5.47 6.90
N THR A 56 -11.68 -6.37 7.88
CA THR A 56 -12.74 -6.26 8.91
C THR A 56 -12.40 -5.19 9.95
N LYS A 57 -13.44 -4.67 10.61
CA LYS A 57 -13.28 -3.70 11.71
C LYS A 57 -12.49 -4.28 12.89
N GLU A 58 -12.60 -5.59 13.10
CA GLU A 58 -11.83 -6.36 14.09
C GLU A 58 -10.32 -6.25 13.86
N ASN A 59 -9.90 -6.06 12.61
CA ASN A 59 -8.50 -5.89 12.20
C ASN A 59 -8.07 -4.41 12.13
N GLY A 60 -8.82 -3.49 12.75
CA GLY A 60 -8.49 -2.06 12.81
C GLY A 60 -8.88 -1.26 11.56
N TRP A 61 -9.59 -1.86 10.60
CA TRP A 61 -10.02 -1.17 9.38
C TRP A 61 -11.31 -0.38 9.60
N THR A 62 -11.31 0.89 9.18
CA THR A 62 -12.51 1.73 9.21
C THR A 62 -12.97 2.00 7.78
N THR A 63 -14.27 1.84 7.51
CA THR A 63 -14.85 2.10 6.18
C THR A 63 -15.48 3.49 6.17
N SER A 64 -15.07 4.33 5.22
CA SER A 64 -15.72 5.61 4.95
C SER A 64 -16.04 5.76 3.46
N THR A 65 -17.11 6.47 3.15
CA THR A 65 -17.54 6.75 1.78
C THR A 65 -17.11 8.16 1.41
N VAL A 66 -16.26 8.29 0.39
CA VAL A 66 -15.89 9.58 -0.20
C VAL A 66 -16.53 9.64 -1.58
N LYS A 67 -17.25 10.73 -1.87
CA LYS A 67 -17.81 10.99 -3.21
C LYS A 67 -16.81 11.82 -3.98
N ILE A 68 -16.22 11.23 -5.02
CA ILE A 68 -15.25 11.91 -5.88
C ILE A 68 -15.95 12.19 -7.21
N PRO A 69 -16.06 13.46 -7.65
CA PRO A 69 -16.54 13.76 -8.99
C PRO A 69 -15.50 13.22 -9.99
N LEU A 70 -15.93 12.32 -10.88
CA LEU A 70 -15.07 11.78 -11.92
C LEU A 70 -15.57 12.27 -13.27
N PRO A 71 -14.81 13.13 -13.98
CA PRO A 71 -15.16 13.50 -15.34
C PRO A 71 -15.13 12.25 -16.23
N CYS A 72 -16.22 12.01 -16.97
CA CYS A 72 -16.25 10.90 -17.93
C CYS A 72 -15.42 11.26 -19.16
N GLU A 73 -14.57 10.34 -19.59
CA GLU A 73 -13.79 10.53 -20.79
C GLU A 73 -14.71 10.80 -22.00
N ARG A 74 -14.37 11.81 -22.79
CA ARG A 74 -15.13 12.28 -23.97
C ARG A 74 -16.50 12.94 -23.67
N VAL A 75 -16.84 13.19 -22.41
CA VAL A 75 -18.03 13.95 -22.02
C VAL A 75 -17.60 15.30 -21.44
N LYS A 76 -18.09 16.40 -22.02
CA LYS A 76 -17.90 17.73 -21.45
C LYS A 76 -18.98 17.98 -20.40
N HIS A 77 -18.56 18.42 -19.22
CA HIS A 77 -19.45 18.87 -18.16
C HIS A 77 -19.27 20.37 -17.96
N ASP A 78 -20.36 21.08 -17.67
CA ASP A 78 -20.32 22.55 -17.48
C ASP A 78 -19.57 22.96 -16.21
N SER A 79 -19.44 22.05 -15.23
CA SER A 79 -18.69 22.25 -14.00
C SER A 79 -18.28 20.91 -13.35
N GLU A 80 -17.33 20.94 -12.42
CA GLU A 80 -16.92 19.77 -11.62
C GLU A 80 -18.09 19.20 -10.81
N ALA A 81 -18.98 20.05 -10.29
CA ALA A 81 -20.17 19.62 -9.56
C ALA A 81 -21.18 18.85 -10.44
N SER A 82 -21.14 19.08 -11.76
CA SER A 82 -21.99 18.43 -12.75
C SER A 82 -21.47 17.06 -13.20
N ALA A 83 -20.26 16.67 -12.78
CA ALA A 83 -19.66 15.40 -13.14
C ALA A 83 -20.32 14.24 -12.35
N PRO A 84 -20.47 13.05 -12.95
CA PRO A 84 -20.94 11.88 -12.24
C PRO A 84 -19.99 11.53 -11.09
N HIS A 85 -20.58 11.25 -9.93
CA HIS A 85 -19.82 10.95 -8.73
C HIS A 85 -19.61 9.44 -8.62
N CYS A 86 -18.35 9.01 -8.55
CA CYS A 86 -18.04 7.65 -8.17
C CYS A 86 -17.95 7.57 -6.65
N CYS A 87 -18.75 6.69 -6.06
CA CYS A 87 -18.64 6.35 -4.64
C CYS A 87 -17.62 5.21 -4.52
N ARG A 88 -16.35 5.53 -4.25
CA ARG A 88 -15.37 4.52 -3.85
C ARG A 88 -15.34 4.41 -2.33
N ASN A 89 -15.49 3.19 -1.83
CA ASN A 89 -15.29 2.91 -0.42
C ASN A 89 -13.78 2.84 -0.16
N HIS A 90 -13.27 3.80 0.61
CA HIS A 90 -11.88 3.79 1.03
C HIS A 90 -11.79 3.13 2.41
N ARG A 91 -10.84 2.20 2.55
CA ARG A 91 -10.54 1.57 3.84
C ARG A 91 -9.13 1.99 4.22
N LEU A 92 -9.00 2.67 5.36
CA LEU A 92 -7.72 3.02 5.95
C LEU A 92 -7.40 2.02 7.06
N GLY A 93 -6.16 1.52 7.06
CA GLY A 93 -5.61 0.69 8.12
C GLY A 93 -4.19 1.17 8.43
N SER A 94 -3.92 1.49 9.69
CA SER A 94 -2.63 2.02 10.18
C SER A 94 -1.77 0.98 10.91
N SER A 95 -2.25 -0.26 11.02
CA SER A 95 -1.60 -1.31 11.80
C SER A 95 -0.69 -2.19 10.95
N GLY A 96 0.62 -2.15 11.19
CA GLY A 96 1.61 -3.04 10.56
C GLY A 96 3.06 -2.54 10.67
N ARG A 97 4.04 -3.37 10.24
CA ARG A 97 5.47 -3.02 10.21
C ARG A 97 5.79 -1.81 9.31
N THR A 98 4.88 -1.47 8.40
CA THR A 98 4.99 -0.32 7.48
C THR A 98 4.76 1.03 8.16
N ALA A 99 4.20 1.06 9.37
CA ALA A 99 4.00 2.31 10.13
C ALA A 99 5.31 3.09 10.35
N ASN A 100 6.43 2.37 10.54
CA ASN A 100 7.75 2.98 10.76
C ASN A 100 8.31 3.71 9.53
N SER A 101 7.74 3.51 8.35
CA SER A 101 8.16 4.17 7.12
C SER A 101 7.38 5.44 6.81
N PHE A 102 6.37 5.79 7.63
CA PHE A 102 5.60 7.00 7.43
C PHE A 102 6.33 8.24 7.96
N HIS A 103 6.35 9.30 7.17
CA HIS A 103 6.80 10.62 7.60
C HIS A 103 5.66 11.31 8.37
N LEU A 104 5.66 11.13 9.69
CA LEU A 104 4.66 11.73 10.59
C LEU A 104 4.99 13.18 10.97
N THR A 105 6.28 13.54 10.94
CA THR A 105 6.76 14.88 11.25
C THR A 105 7.01 15.67 9.96
N PRO A 106 6.47 16.89 9.83
CA PRO A 106 6.69 17.72 8.66
C PRO A 106 8.16 18.09 8.47
N CYS A 107 8.59 18.22 7.22
CA CYS A 107 9.87 18.81 6.88
C CYS A 107 9.73 19.83 5.74
N ARG A 108 10.56 20.88 5.75
CA ARG A 108 10.63 21.81 4.62
C ARG A 108 11.84 21.46 3.77
N GLN A 109 11.59 21.19 2.50
CA GLN A 109 12.63 20.87 1.55
C GLN A 109 12.95 22.09 0.69
N PHE A 110 14.24 22.36 0.56
CA PHE A 110 14.76 23.43 -0.27
C PHE A 110 15.79 22.86 -1.23
N TRP A 111 15.79 23.39 -2.44
CA TRP A 111 16.78 23.06 -3.45
C TRP A 111 17.70 24.24 -3.69
N LYS A 112 18.96 23.92 -3.94
CA LYS A 112 20.01 24.89 -4.25
C LYS A 112 20.78 24.36 -5.45
N ARG A 113 20.61 24.99 -6.60
CA ARG A 113 21.21 24.53 -7.86
C ARG A 113 22.75 24.58 -7.83
N THR A 114 23.29 25.62 -7.19
CA THR A 114 24.72 25.81 -6.94
C THR A 114 24.94 26.37 -5.53
N PRO A 115 26.13 26.22 -4.92
CA PRO A 115 26.40 26.74 -3.57
C PRO A 115 26.15 28.24 -3.38
N THR A 116 26.15 29.03 -4.46
CA THR A 116 25.90 30.48 -4.47
C THR A 116 24.50 30.86 -4.92
N SER A 117 23.72 29.95 -5.50
CA SER A 117 22.34 30.23 -5.93
C SER A 117 21.40 30.47 -4.75
N MET A 118 20.26 31.11 -5.01
CA MET A 118 19.21 31.27 -4.00
C MET A 118 18.58 29.92 -3.67
N LEU A 119 18.10 29.77 -2.43
CA LEU A 119 17.34 28.60 -2.01
C LEU A 119 15.93 28.68 -2.59
N GLU A 120 15.54 27.63 -3.31
CA GLU A 120 14.21 27.48 -3.88
C GLU A 120 13.39 26.51 -3.03
N ARG A 121 12.14 26.85 -2.74
CA ARG A 121 11.23 25.98 -2.00
C ARG A 121 10.75 24.85 -2.92
N VAL A 122 10.94 23.61 -2.50
CA VAL A 122 10.49 22.43 -3.25
C VAL A 122 9.44 21.68 -2.44
N ILE A 123 8.29 21.41 -3.07
CA ILE A 123 7.22 20.57 -2.53
C ILE A 123 7.09 19.38 -3.46
N THR A 124 7.42 18.20 -2.96
CA THR A 124 7.38 16.93 -3.73
C THR A 124 6.33 15.99 -3.18
N GLU A 125 5.98 16.13 -1.90
CA GLU A 125 5.15 15.18 -1.18
C GLU A 125 4.23 15.92 -0.22
N VAL A 126 3.14 15.28 0.19
CA VAL A 126 2.17 15.92 1.10
C VAL A 126 2.83 16.30 2.43
N TYR A 127 3.69 15.44 2.99
CA TYR A 127 4.36 15.69 4.27
C TYR A 127 5.37 16.84 4.24
N ASN A 128 5.82 17.26 3.05
CA ASN A 128 6.69 18.43 2.90
C ASN A 128 5.96 19.69 2.41
N SER A 129 4.62 19.67 2.39
CA SER A 129 3.77 20.81 2.04
C SER A 129 3.52 21.75 3.22
N ASP A 130 3.14 22.99 2.92
CA ASP A 130 2.80 23.96 3.95
C ASP A 130 1.44 23.65 4.63
N VAL A 131 0.54 22.96 3.93
CA VAL A 131 -0.74 22.50 4.47
C VAL A 131 -0.51 21.46 5.56
N PHE A 132 0.33 20.45 5.30
CA PHE A 132 0.65 19.43 6.28
C PHE A 132 1.37 20.02 7.51
N TYR A 133 2.26 21.00 7.30
CA TYR A 133 2.85 21.76 8.39
C TYR A 133 1.82 22.50 9.24
N GLY A 134 0.86 23.17 8.58
CA GLY A 134 -0.23 23.88 9.27
C GLY A 134 -1.08 22.95 10.13
N GLU A 135 -1.49 21.80 9.59
CA GLU A 135 -2.27 20.80 10.33
C GLU A 135 -1.47 20.18 11.49
N HIS A 136 -0.17 19.93 11.30
CA HIS A 136 0.70 19.43 12.36
C HIS A 136 0.84 20.41 13.53
N VAL A 137 0.92 21.71 13.25
CA VAL A 137 0.94 22.76 14.29
C VAL A 137 -0.38 22.77 15.05
N LYS A 138 -1.52 22.67 14.34
CA LYS A 138 -2.84 22.62 14.99
C LYS A 138 -2.97 21.41 15.91
N ALA A 139 -2.55 20.23 15.46
CA ALA A 139 -2.59 19.01 16.27
C ALA A 139 -1.71 19.11 17.52
N THR A 140 -0.50 19.66 17.39
CA THR A 140 0.42 19.84 18.53
C THR A 140 -0.11 20.86 19.55
N GLN A 141 -0.94 21.81 19.12
CA GLN A 141 -1.55 22.81 20.01
C GLN A 141 -2.82 22.32 20.71
N GLN A 142 -3.36 21.15 20.34
CA GLN A 142 -4.55 20.62 20.99
C GLN A 142 -4.24 20.14 22.42
N PRO A 143 -5.18 20.31 23.36
CA PRO A 143 -5.00 19.78 24.71
C PRO A 143 -4.86 18.26 24.66
N PRO A 144 -4.06 17.64 25.56
CA PRO A 144 -3.93 16.20 25.62
C PRO A 144 -5.30 15.52 25.81
N GLU A 145 -5.57 14.50 25.01
CA GLU A 145 -6.78 13.69 25.16
C GLU A 145 -6.82 12.99 26.54
N PRO A 146 -8.01 12.80 27.15
CA PRO A 146 -8.14 12.10 28.43
C PRO A 146 -7.74 10.62 28.27
N GLY A 147 -6.55 10.24 28.74
CA GLY A 147 -6.07 8.86 28.61
C GLY A 147 -4.55 8.74 28.73
N PRO A 148 -3.98 7.58 28.36
CA PRO A 148 -2.53 7.43 28.28
C PRO A 148 -1.95 8.48 27.31
N HIS A 149 -0.81 9.07 27.66
CA HIS A 149 -0.17 10.11 26.88
C HIS A 149 0.37 9.53 25.57
N LEU A 150 -0.44 9.61 24.51
CA LEU A 150 -0.08 9.22 23.16
C LEU A 150 0.25 10.47 22.34
N GLU A 151 1.21 10.37 21.42
CA GLU A 151 1.46 11.46 20.49
C GLU A 151 0.30 11.56 19.50
N THR A 152 -0.13 12.80 19.23
CA THR A 152 -1.11 13.10 18.18
C THR A 152 -0.34 13.48 16.92
N VAL A 153 -0.55 12.72 15.85
CA VAL A 153 0.16 12.90 14.57
C VAL A 153 -0.81 13.08 13.42
N ILE A 154 -0.36 13.78 12.39
CA ILE A 154 -1.10 13.91 11.12
C ILE A 154 -0.62 12.83 10.16
N ALA A 155 -1.56 12.06 9.62
CA ALA A 155 -1.27 11.09 8.57
C ALA A 155 -1.62 11.68 7.19
N ALA A 156 -0.61 11.78 6.32
CA ALA A 156 -0.82 12.15 4.92
C ALA A 156 -1.33 10.94 4.12
N LEU A 157 -2.41 11.14 3.37
CA LEU A 157 -3.00 10.10 2.52
C LEU A 157 -3.09 10.63 1.10
N MET A 158 -2.37 9.99 0.19
CA MET A 158 -2.52 10.25 -1.24
C MET A 158 -3.41 9.16 -1.83
N LEU A 159 -4.60 9.54 -2.29
CA LEU A 159 -5.54 8.63 -2.92
C LEU A 159 -5.33 8.69 -4.44
N SER A 160 -4.98 7.56 -5.06
CA SER A 160 -4.92 7.43 -6.51
C SER A 160 -6.03 6.49 -7.02
N SER A 161 -6.42 6.70 -8.28
CA SER A 161 -7.17 5.71 -9.07
C SER A 161 -6.24 5.21 -10.16
N ASP A 162 -6.36 3.95 -10.52
CA ASP A 162 -5.91 3.39 -11.81
C ASP A 162 -6.25 4.25 -13.05
N SER A 163 -7.27 5.12 -13.00
CA SER A 163 -7.55 6.12 -14.05
C SER A 163 -6.60 7.34 -14.05
N THR A 164 -5.68 7.46 -13.09
CA THR A 164 -4.65 8.49 -13.06
C THR A 164 -3.38 7.99 -13.76
N ASP A 165 -3.50 7.55 -15.01
CA ASP A 165 -2.35 7.29 -15.88
C ASP A 165 -1.80 8.64 -16.34
N LEU A 166 -0.90 9.20 -15.53
CA LEU A 166 -0.25 10.48 -15.80
C LEU A 166 1.05 10.24 -16.57
N ALA A 167 0.96 9.61 -17.75
CA ALA A 167 2.07 9.45 -18.69
C ALA A 167 1.61 8.90 -20.06
N ASN A 168 0.93 9.71 -20.88
CA ASN A 168 1.08 9.56 -22.33
C ASN A 168 2.33 10.37 -22.73
N PHE A 169 3.52 9.79 -22.50
CA PHE A 169 4.73 10.33 -23.11
C PHE A 169 4.60 10.11 -24.61
N GLY A 170 4.38 11.21 -25.35
CA GLY A 170 4.22 11.14 -26.80
C GLY A 170 5.38 10.41 -27.45
N ASP A 171 5.06 9.58 -28.44
CA ASP A 171 6.00 9.07 -29.43
C ASP A 171 6.62 10.27 -30.18
N ALA A 172 7.67 10.85 -29.62
CA ALA A 172 8.63 11.64 -30.39
C ALA A 172 9.62 10.65 -31.01
N ALA A 173 9.16 9.91 -32.01
CA ALA A 173 10.05 9.29 -32.97
C ALA A 173 10.67 10.42 -33.82
N PHE A 174 11.97 10.62 -33.67
CA PHE A 174 12.81 11.17 -34.73
C PHE A 174 13.35 10.02 -35.58
#